data_AF-A0A7J6BBK2-F1
#
_entry.id   AF-A0A7J6BBK2-F1
#
_cell.length_a   1.000
_cell.length_b   1.000
_cell.length_c   1.000
_cell.angle_alpha   90.00
_cell.angle_beta   90.00
_cell.angle_gamma   90.00
#
_symmetry.space_group_name_H-M   'P 1'
#
loop_
_entity.id
_entity.type
_entity.pdbx_description
1 polymer ?
#
loop_
_entity_poly.entity_id
_entity_poly.type
_entity_poly.pdbx_seq_one_letter_code
_entity_poly.pdbx_strand_id
1 'polypeptide(L)'
;MNDHKVHFLWFHIKDVIKRYETFERFGVIHAVFTNLLVWSNGVMTEAEHALNDHKRRLSAVGYFNFTVGEGNQPNCNCTTSACSMFSSSLYYLCPFNIEYHILVSVLLFVMWKNVGRTLERRTNQKPASSAPLLTGSGDRPFLLLGPALGLLALASAITVLVIYIIHVEESLEARHAAISMFYWFGIIILACMSVAGAVGLVIYRLEDWPMDTAPNPARTLDSKLLLGSSIGSWLVCWCSVIAVGGATNSPTYRWANLGYAILLVLEKCVQNLFVVESLYRRRREPEERPALCTTHNSILSPSQGNEKIFAVYDGIINLGYESPDKHCENEKQTYGGNNGNVSHSLGHRMPETPNRQKQVLKNIAIFLFMCNISLWILPAFGCRPQFDNGLEEASFGFPIWSTVLNFALPMSLFYRMHSVAVLFEVFRKI
;
A
#
# COMPACT_ATOMS: atom_id res chain seq x y z
N MET A 1 -7.02 21.28 -14.94
CA MET A 1 -8.09 20.38 -14.39
C MET A 1 -7.56 19.44 -13.31
N ASN A 2 -6.32 18.94 -13.40
CA ASN A 2 -5.72 18.08 -12.37
C ASN A 2 -5.45 18.83 -11.04
N ASP A 3 -5.02 20.10 -11.08
CA ASP A 3 -4.74 20.88 -9.86
C ASP A 3 -5.96 21.09 -8.96
N HIS A 4 -7.14 21.32 -9.55
CA HIS A 4 -8.39 21.47 -8.78
C HIS A 4 -8.82 20.17 -8.10
N LYS A 5 -8.55 19.00 -8.72
CA LYS A 5 -8.85 17.69 -8.12
C LYS A 5 -7.94 17.41 -6.92
N VAL A 6 -6.64 17.71 -7.06
CA VAL A 6 -5.66 17.53 -5.97
C VAL A 6 -6.00 18.46 -4.81
N HIS A 7 -6.31 19.73 -5.08
CA HIS A 7 -6.72 20.69 -4.06
C HIS A 7 -8.00 20.24 -3.35
N PHE A 8 -9.04 19.85 -4.08
CA PHE A 8 -10.29 19.36 -3.50
C PHE A 8 -10.07 18.13 -2.60
N LEU A 9 -9.29 17.16 -3.07
CA LEU A 9 -8.99 15.96 -2.30
C LEU A 9 -8.14 16.27 -1.05
N TRP A 10 -7.19 17.20 -1.15
CA TRP A 10 -6.34 17.61 -0.03
C TRP A 10 -7.14 18.25 1.10
N PHE A 11 -8.09 19.13 0.78
CA PHE A 11 -8.87 19.87 1.78
C PHE A 11 -10.08 19.10 2.30
N HIS A 12 -10.77 18.30 1.47
CA HIS A 12 -12.08 17.74 1.83
C HIS A 12 -12.09 16.23 2.10
N ILE A 13 -10.98 15.50 1.95
CA ILE A 13 -10.95 14.04 2.19
C ILE A 13 -11.27 13.63 3.64
N LYS A 14 -11.16 14.56 4.59
CA LYS A 14 -11.46 14.35 6.03
C LYS A 14 -12.75 15.03 6.50
N ASP A 15 -13.42 15.79 5.63
CA ASP A 15 -14.60 16.56 6.02
C ASP A 15 -15.84 15.66 6.05
N VAL A 16 -16.54 15.66 7.20
CA VAL A 16 -17.86 15.05 7.31
C VAL A 16 -18.86 16.05 6.77
N ILE A 17 -19.28 15.84 5.52
CA ILE A 17 -20.21 16.75 4.87
C ILE A 17 -21.63 16.48 5.38
N LYS A 18 -22.26 17.50 5.98
CA LYS A 18 -23.53 17.37 6.73
C LYS A 18 -24.72 18.12 6.10
N ARG A 19 -24.53 18.86 5.00
CA ARG A 19 -25.54 19.85 4.55
C ARG A 19 -26.22 19.54 3.22
N TYR A 20 -25.53 18.92 2.24
CA TYR A 20 -26.11 18.60 0.94
C TYR A 20 -25.82 17.16 0.49
N GLU A 21 -26.22 16.18 1.31
CA GLU A 21 -25.85 14.77 1.11
C GLU A 21 -26.16 14.23 -0.29
N THR A 22 -27.33 14.53 -0.87
CA THR A 22 -27.71 14.00 -2.19
C THR A 22 -26.87 14.58 -3.32
N PHE A 23 -26.65 15.90 -3.30
CA PHE A 23 -25.85 16.59 -4.32
C PHE A 23 -24.37 16.22 -4.21
N GLU A 24 -23.84 16.10 -3.00
CA GLU A 24 -22.46 15.70 -2.75
C GLU A 24 -22.24 14.22 -3.07
N ARG A 25 -23.15 13.33 -2.69
CA ARG A 25 -23.09 11.92 -3.09
C ARG A 25 -23.12 11.78 -4.61
N PHE A 26 -23.97 12.55 -5.29
CA PHE A 26 -24.00 12.59 -6.76
C PHE A 26 -22.68 13.14 -7.34
N GLY A 27 -22.19 14.26 -6.85
CA GLY A 27 -20.95 14.88 -7.32
C GLY A 27 -19.74 13.98 -7.15
N VAL A 28 -19.61 13.33 -5.99
CA VAL A 28 -18.47 12.43 -5.72
C VAL A 28 -18.59 11.14 -6.54
N ILE A 29 -19.77 10.51 -6.66
CA ILE A 29 -19.91 9.30 -7.48
C ILE A 29 -19.69 9.60 -8.97
N HIS A 30 -20.17 10.75 -9.45
CA HIS A 30 -19.91 11.21 -10.81
C HIS A 30 -18.41 11.42 -11.03
N ALA A 31 -17.70 12.03 -10.07
CA ALA A 31 -16.25 12.19 -10.15
C ALA A 31 -15.50 10.83 -10.13
N VAL A 32 -15.98 9.83 -9.39
CA VAL A 32 -15.44 8.46 -9.45
C VAL A 32 -15.55 7.90 -10.87
N PHE A 33 -16.76 7.89 -11.46
CA PHE A 33 -16.96 7.36 -12.81
C PHE A 33 -16.18 8.13 -13.87
N THR A 34 -16.08 9.45 -13.76
CA THR A 34 -15.28 10.26 -14.68
C THR A 34 -13.80 9.89 -14.61
N ASN A 35 -13.23 9.68 -13.42
CA ASN A 35 -11.84 9.24 -13.32
C ASN A 35 -11.63 7.80 -13.80
N LEU A 36 -12.60 6.89 -13.59
CA LEU A 36 -12.55 5.53 -14.15
C LEU A 36 -12.64 5.51 -15.68
N LEU A 37 -13.47 6.37 -16.27
CA LEU A 37 -13.57 6.50 -17.73
C LEU A 37 -12.28 7.09 -18.32
N VAL A 38 -11.72 8.13 -17.71
CA VAL A 38 -10.43 8.69 -18.14
C VAL A 38 -9.31 7.67 -17.99
N TRP A 39 -9.31 6.90 -16.91
CA TRP A 39 -8.38 5.79 -16.73
C TRP A 39 -8.51 4.74 -17.84
N SER A 40 -9.73 4.26 -18.11
CA SER A 40 -9.98 3.27 -19.16
C SER A 40 -9.59 3.78 -20.54
N ASN A 41 -9.82 5.07 -20.82
CA ASN A 41 -9.40 5.70 -22.07
C ASN A 41 -7.86 5.79 -22.15
N GLY A 42 -7.19 6.12 -21.05
CA GLY A 42 -5.73 6.14 -20.96
C GLY A 42 -5.11 4.75 -21.19
N VAL A 43 -5.69 3.71 -20.57
CA VAL A 43 -5.29 2.32 -20.79
C VAL A 43 -5.41 1.92 -22.26
N MET A 44 -6.52 2.25 -22.91
CA MET A 44 -6.71 1.93 -24.33
C MET A 44 -5.76 2.69 -25.24
N THR A 45 -5.60 4.01 -25.00
CA THR A 45 -4.70 4.87 -25.78
C THR A 45 -3.24 4.40 -25.68
N GLU A 46 -2.79 4.01 -24.48
CA GLU A 46 -1.44 3.48 -24.27
C GLU A 46 -1.25 2.12 -24.96
N ALA A 47 -2.26 1.24 -24.89
CA ALA A 47 -2.23 -0.04 -25.59
C ALA A 47 -2.14 0.14 -27.13
N GLU A 48 -2.86 1.11 -27.68
CA GLU A 48 -2.77 1.49 -29.09
C GLU A 48 -1.39 2.07 -29.44
N HIS A 49 -0.82 2.91 -28.58
CA HIS A 49 0.51 3.48 -28.80
C HIS A 49 1.59 2.37 -28.81
N ALA A 50 1.54 1.45 -27.85
CA ALA A 50 2.40 0.28 -27.81
C ALA A 50 2.25 -0.59 -29.06
N LEU A 51 1.01 -0.77 -29.56
CA LEU A 51 0.75 -1.52 -30.79
C LEU A 51 1.36 -0.84 -32.03
N ASN A 52 1.24 0.48 -32.11
CA ASN A 52 1.81 1.23 -33.21
C ASN A 52 3.33 1.21 -33.20
N ASP A 53 3.97 1.30 -32.03
CA ASP A 53 5.42 1.15 -31.89
C ASP A 53 5.89 -0.26 -32.30
N HIS A 54 5.19 -1.29 -31.82
CA HIS A 54 5.49 -2.68 -32.20
C HIS A 54 5.37 -2.91 -33.72
N LYS A 55 4.31 -2.40 -34.35
CA LYS A 55 4.16 -2.45 -35.83
C LYS A 55 5.31 -1.75 -36.55
N ARG A 56 5.77 -0.59 -36.06
CA ARG A 56 6.92 0.12 -36.63
C ARG A 56 8.20 -0.72 -36.53
N ARG A 57 8.48 -1.32 -35.37
CA ARG A 57 9.65 -2.21 -35.20
C ARG A 57 9.61 -3.39 -36.18
N LEU A 58 8.47 -4.05 -36.34
CA LEU A 58 8.30 -5.13 -37.32
C LEU A 58 8.52 -4.66 -38.76
N SER A 59 8.04 -3.47 -39.11
CA SER A 59 8.24 -2.90 -40.46
C SER A 59 9.70 -2.57 -40.75
N ALA A 60 10.46 -2.09 -39.75
CA ALA A 60 11.88 -1.79 -39.90
C ALA A 60 12.74 -3.03 -40.13
N VAL A 61 12.30 -4.20 -39.64
CA VAL A 61 12.96 -5.50 -39.84
C VAL A 61 12.51 -6.17 -41.16
N GLY A 62 11.64 -5.53 -41.94
CA GLY A 62 11.22 -6.00 -43.26
C GLY A 62 10.19 -7.14 -43.25
N TYR A 63 9.55 -7.41 -42.11
CA TYR A 63 8.63 -8.55 -41.96
C TYR A 63 7.25 -8.33 -42.60
N PHE A 64 6.88 -7.08 -42.95
CA PHE A 64 5.61 -6.75 -43.60
C PHE A 64 5.75 -5.59 -44.60
N ASN A 65 5.43 -5.84 -45.87
CA ASN A 65 5.15 -4.80 -46.87
C ASN A 65 3.68 -4.40 -46.79
N PHE A 66 3.32 -3.56 -45.82
CA PHE A 66 2.11 -2.76 -45.92
C PHE A 66 2.53 -1.37 -46.35
N THR A 67 1.97 -0.87 -47.47
CA THR A 67 1.80 0.57 -47.64
C THR A 67 1.00 1.02 -46.45
N VAL A 68 1.67 1.53 -45.41
CA VAL A 68 1.04 2.26 -44.32
C VAL A 68 0.23 3.34 -45.02
N GLY A 69 -1.08 3.13 -45.12
CA GLY A 69 -1.97 4.12 -45.68
C GLY A 69 -1.71 5.41 -44.93
N GLU A 70 -1.35 6.46 -45.67
CA GLU A 70 -1.37 7.83 -45.21
C GLU A 70 -2.73 8.10 -44.56
N GLY A 71 -2.79 7.90 -43.25
CA GLY A 71 -4.01 7.93 -42.46
C GLY A 71 -3.68 8.50 -41.09
N ASN A 72 -3.36 9.80 -41.08
CA ASN A 72 -3.32 10.69 -39.93
C ASN A 72 -2.47 10.24 -38.72
N GLN A 73 -1.15 10.22 -38.88
CA GLN A 73 -0.26 10.54 -37.76
C GLN A 73 0.39 11.90 -38.01
N PRO A 74 0.41 12.81 -37.01
CA PRO A 74 1.21 14.01 -37.14
C PRO A 74 2.68 13.59 -37.22
N ASN A 75 3.31 13.88 -38.35
CA ASN A 75 4.76 13.86 -38.49
C ASN A 75 5.35 14.91 -37.53
N CYS A 76 5.49 14.58 -36.25
CA CYS A 76 6.36 15.31 -35.35
C CYS A 76 7.80 14.94 -35.69
N ASN A 77 8.32 15.53 -36.78
CA ASN A 77 9.77 15.59 -37.00
C ASN A 77 10.34 16.50 -35.91
N CYS A 78 10.72 15.92 -34.77
CA CYS A 78 11.36 16.66 -33.69
C CYS A 78 12.75 17.15 -34.15
N THR A 79 12.81 18.35 -34.70
CA THR A 79 14.05 19.00 -35.15
C THR A 79 14.87 19.62 -34.01
N THR A 80 14.25 19.83 -32.84
CA THR A 80 14.90 20.43 -31.66
C THR A 80 15.07 19.42 -30.53
N SER A 81 16.19 19.54 -29.79
CA SER A 81 16.48 18.73 -28.60
C SER A 81 15.39 18.83 -27.52
N ALA A 82 14.70 19.98 -27.43
CA ALA A 82 13.55 20.15 -26.54
C ALA A 82 12.35 19.24 -26.91
N CYS A 83 12.10 19.02 -28.20
CA CYS A 83 11.01 18.16 -28.68
C CYS A 83 11.31 16.68 -28.39
N SER A 84 12.54 16.23 -28.63
CA SER A 84 12.95 14.86 -28.31
C SER A 84 12.93 14.61 -26.79
N MET A 85 13.44 15.54 -25.98
CA MET A 85 13.36 15.45 -24.52
C MET A 85 11.91 15.40 -24.01
N PHE A 86 11.02 16.24 -24.55
CA PHE A 86 9.61 16.26 -24.18
C PHE A 86 8.90 14.96 -24.57
N SER A 87 9.11 14.46 -25.79
CA SER A 87 8.53 13.21 -26.26
C SER A 87 8.99 12.02 -25.40
N SER A 88 10.29 11.92 -25.11
CA SER A 88 10.81 10.87 -24.23
C SER A 88 10.27 10.98 -22.81
N SER A 89 10.10 12.19 -22.27
CA SER A 89 9.53 12.40 -20.94
C SER A 89 8.08 11.95 -20.86
N LEU A 90 7.27 12.20 -21.89
CA LEU A 90 5.87 11.78 -21.92
C LEU A 90 5.72 10.26 -21.86
N TYR A 91 6.61 9.52 -22.52
CA TYR A 91 6.61 8.05 -22.49
C TYR A 91 6.79 7.50 -21.06
N TYR A 92 7.74 8.06 -20.29
CA TYR A 92 7.94 7.66 -18.89
C TYR A 92 6.83 8.17 -17.95
N LEU A 93 6.17 9.29 -18.27
CA LEU A 93 5.15 9.91 -17.40
C LEU A 93 3.74 9.33 -17.62
N CYS A 94 3.45 8.77 -18.79
CA CYS A 94 2.12 8.26 -19.13
C CYS A 94 1.59 7.22 -18.12
N PRO A 95 2.38 6.21 -17.68
CA PRO A 95 1.89 5.23 -16.71
C PRO A 95 1.53 5.83 -15.36
N PHE A 96 2.28 6.83 -14.89
CA PHE A 96 1.96 7.54 -13.65
C PHE A 96 0.64 8.31 -13.74
N ASN A 97 0.30 8.85 -14.93
CA ASN A 97 -0.97 9.50 -15.15
C ASN A 97 -2.15 8.50 -15.12
N ILE A 98 -1.95 7.30 -15.68
CA ILE A 98 -2.94 6.21 -15.60
C ILE A 98 -3.13 5.76 -14.14
N GLU A 99 -2.04 5.59 -13.38
CA GLU A 99 -2.09 5.27 -11.95
C GLU A 99 -2.81 6.35 -11.12
N TYR A 100 -2.53 7.63 -11.41
CA TYR A 100 -3.18 8.76 -10.73
C TYR A 100 -4.70 8.68 -10.81
N HIS A 101 -5.26 8.32 -11.97
CA HIS A 101 -6.71 8.22 -12.13
C HIS A 101 -7.32 7.05 -11.35
N ILE A 102 -6.64 5.89 -11.23
CA ILE A 102 -7.08 4.82 -10.31
C ILE A 102 -7.04 5.30 -8.86
N LEU A 103 -5.92 5.89 -8.44
CA LEU A 103 -5.72 6.37 -7.06
C LEU A 103 -6.82 7.37 -6.66
N VAL A 104 -7.07 8.37 -7.50
CA VAL A 104 -8.13 9.36 -7.26
C VAL A 104 -9.51 8.71 -7.25
N SER A 105 -9.79 7.76 -8.15
CA SER A 105 -11.07 7.03 -8.16
C SER A 105 -11.31 6.29 -6.85
N VAL A 106 -10.29 5.61 -6.32
CA VAL A 106 -10.38 4.90 -5.05
C VAL A 106 -10.57 5.87 -3.88
N LEU A 107 -9.79 6.95 -3.82
CA LEU A 107 -9.89 7.95 -2.74
C LEU A 107 -11.26 8.64 -2.74
N LEU A 108 -11.79 8.99 -3.91
CA LEU A 108 -13.15 9.52 -4.05
C LEU A 108 -14.21 8.49 -3.67
N PHE A 109 -14.03 7.21 -4.01
CA PHE A 109 -14.95 6.14 -3.60
C PHE A 109 -14.96 5.95 -2.07
N VAL A 110 -13.79 5.99 -1.43
CA VAL A 110 -13.67 5.98 0.03
C VAL A 110 -14.41 7.17 0.64
N MET A 111 -14.18 8.37 0.09
CA MET A 111 -14.84 9.59 0.54
C MET A 111 -16.35 9.51 0.38
N TRP A 112 -16.85 9.09 -0.79
CA TRP A 112 -18.27 8.89 -1.07
C TRP A 112 -18.94 7.95 -0.06
N LYS A 113 -18.29 6.83 0.26
CA LYS A 113 -18.77 5.85 1.24
C LYS A 113 -18.77 6.40 2.68
N ASN A 114 -17.97 7.43 2.95
CA ASN A 114 -17.88 8.11 4.24
C ASN A 114 -18.83 9.33 4.34
N VAL A 115 -19.46 9.79 3.24
CA VAL A 115 -20.41 10.92 3.26
C VAL A 115 -21.67 10.60 4.08
N GLY A 116 -21.95 11.42 5.09
CA GLY A 116 -23.09 11.26 6.00
C GLY A 116 -22.84 10.29 7.16
N ARG A 117 -21.65 9.68 7.27
CA ARG A 117 -21.26 8.95 8.47
C ARG A 117 -20.75 9.92 9.52
N THR A 118 -21.37 9.92 10.71
CA THR A 118 -20.78 10.56 11.89
C THR A 118 -19.52 9.80 12.25
N LEU A 119 -18.37 10.35 11.88
CA LEU A 119 -17.10 9.90 12.44
C LEU A 119 -17.19 10.19 13.94
N GLU A 120 -17.39 9.16 14.76
CA GLU A 120 -17.10 9.29 16.19
C GLU A 120 -15.63 9.68 16.25
N ARG A 121 -15.40 10.98 16.48
CA ARG A 121 -14.09 11.52 16.76
C ARG A 121 -13.67 10.88 18.07
N ARG A 122 -13.01 9.72 18.00
CA ARG A 122 -12.13 9.28 19.08
C ARG A 122 -11.20 10.45 19.30
N THR A 123 -11.43 11.15 20.41
CA THR A 123 -10.45 12.05 20.99
C THR A 123 -9.16 11.24 21.05
N ASN A 124 -8.23 11.57 20.15
CA ASN A 124 -6.85 11.15 20.27
C ASN A 124 -6.41 11.65 21.65
N GLN A 125 -6.45 10.80 22.67
CA GLN A 125 -5.52 10.94 23.76
C GLN A 125 -4.16 10.92 23.08
N LYS A 126 -3.48 12.08 23.09
CA LYS A 126 -2.10 12.19 22.68
C LYS A 126 -1.34 11.05 23.36
N PRO A 127 -0.77 10.07 22.64
CA PRO A 127 0.32 9.32 23.23
C PRO A 127 1.41 10.36 23.47
N ALA A 128 1.85 10.47 24.73
CA ALA A 128 2.95 11.32 25.11
C ALA A 128 4.08 11.15 24.09
N SER A 129 4.51 12.27 23.53
CA SER A 129 5.67 12.40 22.67
C SER A 129 6.90 11.79 23.33
N SER A 130 7.76 11.25 22.47
CA SER A 130 9.13 10.77 22.73
C SER A 130 9.27 9.37 23.35
N ALA A 131 9.56 8.40 22.48
CA ALA A 131 10.64 7.47 22.77
C ALA A 131 11.64 7.58 21.60
N PRO A 132 12.95 7.78 21.87
CA PRO A 132 13.94 7.95 20.84
C PRO A 132 14.06 6.67 20.03
N LEU A 133 14.00 6.84 18.71
CA LEU A 133 14.55 5.92 17.74
C LEU A 133 16.02 5.65 18.15
N LEU A 134 16.34 4.41 18.50
CA LEU A 134 17.71 3.87 18.60
C LEU A 134 18.60 4.32 19.79
N THR A 135 18.23 4.10 21.06
CA THR A 135 19.21 4.10 22.17
C THR A 135 18.92 3.05 23.27
N GLY A 136 19.99 2.41 23.78
CA GLY A 136 20.04 1.39 24.86
C GLY A 136 19.67 -0.04 24.41
N SER A 137 20.55 -1.04 24.22
CA SER A 137 21.60 -1.70 25.04
C SER A 137 21.10 -3.12 25.34
N GLY A 138 21.87 -4.17 25.00
CA GLY A 138 21.59 -5.54 25.46
C GLY A 138 21.50 -6.60 24.37
N ASP A 139 20.38 -6.69 23.64
CA ASP A 139 20.07 -7.83 22.75
C ASP A 139 19.64 -7.39 21.33
N ARG A 140 20.53 -6.66 20.63
CA ARG A 140 20.23 -5.99 19.34
C ARG A 140 20.33 -6.79 18.02
N PRO A 141 20.71 -8.08 17.91
CA PRO A 141 20.79 -8.69 16.57
C PRO A 141 19.42 -8.80 15.89
N PHE A 142 18.35 -9.05 16.65
CA PHE A 142 17.09 -9.53 16.06
C PHE A 142 16.21 -8.42 15.46
N LEU A 143 16.25 -7.17 15.96
CA LEU A 143 15.42 -6.06 15.44
C LEU A 143 16.01 -5.38 14.19
N LEU A 144 17.30 -5.58 13.91
CA LEU A 144 17.93 -5.01 12.72
C LEU A 144 17.78 -5.91 11.49
N LEU A 145 17.42 -7.18 11.66
CA LEU A 145 17.38 -8.14 10.57
C LEU A 145 16.31 -7.80 9.52
N GLY A 146 15.10 -7.44 9.95
CA GLY A 146 14.02 -7.05 9.04
C GLY A 146 14.38 -5.83 8.18
N PRO A 147 14.77 -4.69 8.78
CA PRO A 147 15.27 -3.52 8.06
C PRO A 147 16.48 -3.82 7.17
N ALA A 148 17.46 -4.59 7.64
CA ALA A 148 18.66 -4.91 6.85
C ALA A 148 18.34 -5.75 5.61
N LEU A 149 17.51 -6.79 5.75
CA LEU A 149 17.04 -7.60 4.62
C LEU A 149 16.17 -6.77 3.66
N GLY A 150 15.36 -5.85 4.19
CA GLY A 150 14.57 -4.93 3.39
C GLY A 150 15.42 -3.94 2.58
N LEU A 151 16.47 -3.38 3.18
CA LEU A 151 17.43 -2.51 2.49
C LEU A 151 18.22 -3.27 1.42
N LEU A 152 18.60 -4.52 1.70
CA LEU A 152 19.23 -5.40 0.71
C LEU A 152 18.29 -5.66 -0.48
N ALA A 153 17.01 -5.93 -0.22
CA ALA A 153 15.99 -6.10 -1.25
C ALA A 153 15.82 -4.83 -2.11
N LEU A 154 15.85 -3.65 -1.48
CA LEU A 154 15.77 -2.36 -2.18
C LEU A 154 17.00 -2.10 -3.05
N ALA A 155 18.20 -2.32 -2.50
CA ALA A 155 19.45 -2.15 -3.24
C ALA A 155 19.51 -3.09 -4.45
N SER A 156 19.16 -4.36 -4.26
CA SER A 156 19.12 -5.35 -5.35
C SER A 156 18.05 -5.02 -6.40
N ALA A 157 16.87 -4.52 -6.00
CA ALA A 157 15.86 -4.05 -6.95
C ALA A 157 16.36 -2.88 -7.80
N ILE A 158 17.05 -1.90 -7.20
CA ILE A 158 17.65 -0.78 -7.92
C ILE A 158 18.73 -1.29 -8.89
N THR A 159 19.57 -2.24 -8.47
CA THR A 159 20.57 -2.84 -9.36
C THR A 159 19.93 -3.53 -10.56
N VAL A 160 18.89 -4.34 -10.35
CA VAL A 160 18.16 -5.02 -11.44
C VAL A 160 17.49 -4.00 -12.36
N LEU A 161 16.89 -2.94 -11.82
CA LEU A 161 16.29 -1.85 -12.60
C LEU A 161 17.31 -1.19 -13.52
N VAL A 162 18.47 -0.79 -12.99
CA VAL A 162 19.52 -0.12 -13.76
C VAL A 162 20.07 -1.03 -14.85
N ILE A 163 20.35 -2.30 -14.52
CA ILE A 163 20.82 -3.28 -15.51
C ILE A 163 19.78 -3.46 -16.61
N TYR A 164 18.50 -3.58 -16.25
CA TYR A 164 17.40 -3.76 -17.20
C TYR A 164 17.31 -2.59 -18.19
N ILE A 165 17.25 -1.35 -17.69
CA ILE A 165 17.09 -0.15 -18.54
C ILE A 165 18.28 -0.01 -19.49
N ILE A 166 19.51 -0.30 -19.05
CA ILE A 166 20.70 -0.17 -19.89
C ILE A 166 20.73 -1.24 -20.99
N HIS A 167 20.44 -2.50 -20.65
CA HIS A 167 20.71 -3.63 -21.54
C HIS A 167 19.51 -4.08 -22.39
N VAL A 168 18.29 -3.62 -22.10
CA VAL A 168 17.09 -4.03 -22.84
C VAL A 168 17.11 -3.57 -24.31
N GLU A 169 17.77 -2.44 -24.60
CA GLU A 169 17.85 -1.86 -25.95
C GLU A 169 19.18 -2.14 -26.69
N GLU A 170 20.16 -2.76 -26.03
CA GLU A 170 21.52 -2.89 -26.57
C GLU A 170 21.67 -4.06 -27.54
N SER A 171 21.39 -5.30 -27.09
CA SER A 171 21.48 -6.50 -27.92
C SER A 171 20.49 -7.58 -27.47
N LEU A 172 20.18 -8.53 -28.35
CA LEU A 172 19.22 -9.60 -28.06
C LEU A 172 19.68 -10.52 -26.92
N GLU A 173 20.98 -10.84 -26.86
CA GLU A 173 21.56 -11.64 -25.77
C GLU A 173 21.57 -10.89 -24.44
N ALA A 174 21.94 -9.59 -24.46
CA ALA A 174 21.92 -8.75 -23.26
C ALA A 174 20.49 -8.58 -22.72
N ARG A 175 19.50 -8.41 -23.60
CA ARG A 175 18.08 -8.38 -23.25
C ARG A 175 17.61 -9.68 -22.60
N HIS A 176 17.95 -10.83 -23.17
CA HIS A 176 17.60 -12.13 -22.57
C HIS A 176 18.23 -12.31 -21.18
N ALA A 177 19.48 -11.90 -21.00
CA ALA A 177 20.15 -11.92 -19.70
C ALA A 177 19.46 -11.00 -18.69
N ALA A 178 19.13 -9.76 -19.07
CA ALA A 178 18.44 -8.80 -18.21
C ALA A 178 17.04 -9.27 -17.78
N ILE A 179 16.25 -9.82 -18.72
CA ILE A 179 14.93 -10.42 -18.44
C ILE A 179 15.08 -11.62 -17.49
N SER A 180 16.08 -12.47 -17.72
CA SER A 180 16.38 -13.60 -16.84
C SER A 180 16.72 -13.16 -15.41
N MET A 181 17.57 -12.13 -15.26
CA MET A 181 17.93 -11.55 -13.96
C MET A 181 16.69 -11.03 -13.22
N PHE A 182 15.79 -10.34 -13.91
CA PHE A 182 14.53 -9.88 -13.31
C PHE A 182 13.70 -11.03 -12.77
N TYR A 183 13.49 -12.10 -13.55
CA TYR A 183 12.68 -13.23 -13.11
C TYR A 183 13.30 -13.95 -11.92
N TRP A 184 14.60 -14.17 -11.91
CA TRP A 184 15.30 -14.80 -10.78
C TRP A 184 15.24 -13.94 -9.51
N PHE A 185 15.51 -12.64 -9.64
CA PHE A 185 15.33 -11.69 -8.54
C PHE A 185 13.89 -11.74 -8.00
N GLY A 186 12.91 -11.68 -8.91
CA GLY A 186 11.48 -11.76 -8.61
C GLY A 186 11.11 -13.04 -7.86
N ILE A 187 11.61 -14.20 -8.28
CA ILE A 187 11.36 -15.48 -7.60
C ILE A 187 11.93 -15.43 -6.18
N ILE A 188 13.16 -14.98 -6.00
CA ILE A 188 13.82 -14.94 -4.68
C ILE A 188 13.06 -14.01 -3.72
N ILE A 189 12.74 -12.78 -4.15
CA ILE A 189 12.06 -11.82 -3.29
C ILE A 189 10.63 -12.27 -2.95
N LEU A 190 9.87 -12.80 -3.92
CA LEU A 190 8.51 -13.30 -3.68
C LEU A 190 8.51 -14.54 -2.77
N ALA A 191 9.51 -15.42 -2.86
CA ALA A 191 9.66 -16.56 -1.96
C ALA A 191 9.93 -16.09 -0.53
N CYS A 192 10.89 -15.16 -0.36
CA CYS A 192 11.21 -14.57 0.95
C CYS A 192 9.99 -13.87 1.56
N MET A 193 9.23 -13.10 0.77
CA MET A 193 7.99 -12.46 1.22
C MET A 193 6.92 -13.49 1.64
N SER A 194 6.74 -14.56 0.85
CA SER A 194 5.79 -15.64 1.16
C SER A 194 6.15 -16.35 2.46
N VAL A 195 7.43 -16.67 2.66
CA VAL A 195 7.92 -17.29 3.91
C VAL A 195 7.72 -16.35 5.09
N ALA A 196 8.09 -15.07 4.96
CA ALA A 196 7.92 -14.09 6.04
C ALA A 196 6.44 -13.91 6.43
N GLY A 197 5.54 -13.80 5.44
CA GLY A 197 4.10 -13.72 5.68
C GLY A 197 3.53 -14.98 6.32
N ALA A 198 3.95 -16.16 5.86
CA ALA A 198 3.54 -17.45 6.43
C ALA A 198 4.01 -17.60 7.89
N VAL A 199 5.26 -17.22 8.21
CA VAL A 199 5.77 -17.19 9.59
C VAL A 199 4.95 -16.24 10.44
N GLY A 200 4.60 -15.05 9.93
CA GLY A 200 3.73 -14.10 10.62
C GLY A 200 2.33 -14.67 10.92
N LEU A 201 1.74 -15.37 9.94
CA LEU A 201 0.47 -16.09 10.11
C LEU A 201 0.60 -17.21 11.14
N VAL A 202 1.67 -18.01 11.12
CA VAL A 202 1.89 -19.07 12.11
C VAL A 202 2.02 -18.49 13.52
N ILE A 203 2.77 -17.40 13.71
CA ILE A 203 2.88 -16.71 15.01
C ILE A 203 1.50 -16.28 15.49
N TYR A 204 0.69 -15.72 14.60
CA TYR A 204 -0.69 -15.38 14.90
C TYR A 204 -1.52 -16.61 15.28
N ARG A 205 -1.39 -17.75 14.61
CA ARG A 205 -2.13 -18.97 14.97
C ARG A 205 -1.69 -19.58 16.30
N LEU A 206 -0.42 -19.44 16.66
CA LEU A 206 0.13 -19.97 17.90
C LEU A 206 -0.18 -19.10 19.12
N GLU A 207 -0.47 -17.82 18.92
CA GLU A 207 -0.76 -16.90 20.01
C GLU A 207 -2.24 -16.51 19.96
N ASP A 208 -2.97 -16.78 21.04
CA ASP A 208 -4.39 -16.47 21.21
C ASP A 208 -4.63 -14.96 21.33
N TRP A 209 -4.37 -14.20 20.27
CA TRP A 209 -4.72 -12.79 20.23
C TRP A 209 -6.21 -12.68 20.00
N PRO A 210 -6.95 -11.96 20.87
CA PRO A 210 -8.36 -11.77 20.66
C PRO A 210 -8.61 -11.03 19.35
N MET A 211 -9.50 -11.60 18.54
CA MET A 211 -9.98 -10.95 17.32
C MET A 211 -10.83 -9.74 17.69
N ASP A 212 -10.55 -8.62 17.04
CA ASP A 212 -11.34 -7.40 17.13
C ASP A 212 -12.56 -7.53 16.22
N THR A 213 -13.66 -8.02 16.80
CA THR A 213 -14.95 -8.20 16.13
C THR A 213 -15.73 -6.88 15.98
N ALA A 214 -15.19 -5.75 16.46
CA ALA A 214 -15.83 -4.47 16.30
C ALA A 214 -15.95 -4.11 14.80
N PRO A 215 -17.15 -3.75 14.31
CA PRO A 215 -17.33 -3.40 12.92
C PRO A 215 -16.57 -2.12 12.59
N ASN A 216 -15.45 -2.25 11.89
CA ASN A 216 -14.68 -1.11 11.39
C ASN A 216 -14.84 -1.01 9.86
N PRO A 217 -15.55 0.02 9.35
CA PRO A 217 -15.79 0.17 7.92
C PRO A 217 -14.49 0.42 7.13
N ALA A 218 -13.46 1.02 7.74
CA ALA A 218 -12.16 1.25 7.11
C ALA A 218 -11.41 -0.08 6.87
N ARG A 219 -11.28 -0.94 7.90
CA ARG A 219 -10.63 -2.26 7.74
C ARG A 219 -11.31 -3.15 6.70
N THR A 220 -12.64 -3.09 6.65
CA THR A 220 -13.42 -3.84 5.65
C THR A 220 -13.19 -3.30 4.24
N LEU A 221 -12.97 -1.99 4.12
CA LEU A 221 -12.63 -1.35 2.85
C LEU A 221 -11.21 -1.73 2.41
N ASP A 222 -10.21 -1.66 3.28
CA ASP A 222 -8.83 -2.05 2.98
C ASP A 222 -8.74 -3.50 2.51
N SER A 223 -9.45 -4.41 3.19
CA SER A 223 -9.51 -5.83 2.80
C SER A 223 -10.08 -6.02 1.38
N LYS A 224 -11.12 -5.25 1.02
CA LYS A 224 -11.71 -5.29 -0.32
C LYS A 224 -10.82 -4.64 -1.37
N LEU A 225 -10.13 -3.56 -1.04
CA LEU A 225 -9.19 -2.87 -1.93
C LEU A 225 -7.97 -3.74 -2.23
N LEU A 226 -7.41 -4.43 -1.23
CA LEU A 226 -6.33 -5.41 -1.42
C LEU A 226 -6.75 -6.54 -2.35
N LEU A 227 -7.95 -7.11 -2.15
CA LEU A 227 -8.46 -8.16 -3.02
C LEU A 227 -8.71 -7.65 -4.45
N GLY A 228 -9.40 -6.52 -4.60
CA GLY A 228 -9.74 -5.95 -5.91
C GLY A 228 -8.49 -5.59 -6.72
N SER A 229 -7.47 -5.03 -6.07
CA SER A 229 -6.20 -4.68 -6.73
C SER A 229 -5.34 -5.90 -7.08
N SER A 230 -5.53 -7.04 -6.40
CA SER A 230 -4.84 -8.30 -6.73
C SER A 230 -5.32 -8.94 -8.04
N ILE A 231 -6.53 -8.61 -8.51
CA ILE A 231 -7.15 -9.19 -9.71
C ILE A 231 -6.27 -8.98 -10.95
N GLY A 232 -5.66 -7.80 -11.11
CA GLY A 232 -4.79 -7.50 -12.24
C GLY A 232 -3.58 -8.44 -12.30
N SER A 233 -2.88 -8.60 -11.17
CA SER A 233 -1.73 -9.51 -11.09
C SER A 233 -2.14 -10.97 -11.32
N TRP A 234 -3.27 -11.42 -10.76
CA TRP A 234 -3.77 -12.77 -10.98
C TRP A 234 -4.11 -13.03 -12.44
N LEU A 235 -4.75 -12.08 -13.13
CA LEU A 235 -5.05 -12.19 -14.55
C LEU A 235 -3.77 -12.41 -15.37
N VAL A 236 -2.73 -11.61 -15.13
CA VAL A 236 -1.42 -11.76 -15.79
C VAL A 236 -0.83 -13.14 -15.51
N CYS A 237 -0.80 -13.59 -14.26
CA CYS A 237 -0.29 -14.92 -13.90
C CYS A 237 -1.05 -16.05 -14.61
N TRP A 238 -2.38 -15.97 -14.69
CA TRP A 238 -3.20 -16.96 -15.39
C TRP A 238 -2.88 -17.00 -16.88
N CYS A 239 -2.74 -15.83 -17.53
CA CYS A 239 -2.30 -15.74 -18.92
C CYS A 239 -0.89 -16.34 -19.11
N SER A 240 0.07 -16.03 -18.23
CA SER A 240 1.43 -16.58 -18.28
C SER A 240 1.46 -18.10 -18.14
N VAL A 241 0.64 -18.68 -17.25
CA VAL A 241 0.54 -20.15 -17.09
C VAL A 241 0.03 -20.80 -18.38
N ILE A 242 -1.00 -20.24 -18.99
CA ILE A 242 -1.56 -20.74 -20.26
C ILE A 242 -0.53 -20.63 -21.38
N ALA A 243 0.17 -19.50 -21.49
CA ALA A 243 1.20 -19.27 -22.51
C ALA A 243 2.36 -20.26 -22.39
N VAL A 244 2.85 -20.52 -21.18
CA VAL A 244 3.91 -21.51 -20.92
C VAL A 244 3.47 -22.92 -21.32
N GLY A 245 2.21 -23.28 -21.06
CA GLY A 245 1.64 -24.58 -21.40
C GLY A 245 1.45 -24.80 -22.91
N GLY A 246 1.19 -23.73 -23.67
CA GLY A 246 1.01 -23.76 -25.13
C GLY A 246 2.29 -23.55 -25.95
N ALA A 247 3.40 -23.16 -25.33
CA ALA A 247 4.63 -22.80 -26.04
C ALA A 247 5.39 -24.03 -26.59
N THR A 248 5.65 -24.06 -27.90
CA THR A 248 6.38 -25.12 -28.61
C THR A 248 7.88 -24.85 -28.72
N ASN A 249 8.29 -23.61 -28.99
CA ASN A 249 9.69 -23.15 -28.98
C ASN A 249 9.88 -22.20 -27.80
N SER A 250 10.68 -22.59 -26.80
CA SER A 250 10.73 -21.84 -25.54
C SER A 250 12.10 -21.22 -25.25
N PRO A 251 12.15 -19.93 -24.87
CA PRO A 251 13.36 -19.32 -24.35
C PRO A 251 13.76 -19.92 -22.99
N THR A 252 15.04 -19.77 -22.62
CA THR A 252 15.61 -20.32 -21.38
C THR A 252 14.86 -19.89 -20.11
N TYR A 253 14.25 -18.70 -20.11
CA TYR A 253 13.49 -18.16 -18.98
C TYR A 253 12.03 -18.62 -18.91
N ARG A 254 11.55 -19.53 -19.79
CA ARG A 254 10.16 -20.03 -19.76
C ARG A 254 9.76 -20.58 -18.39
N TRP A 255 10.60 -21.45 -17.82
CA TRP A 255 10.32 -22.06 -16.52
C TRP A 255 10.43 -21.08 -15.36
N ALA A 256 11.31 -20.07 -15.49
CA ALA A 256 11.40 -18.98 -14.53
C ALA A 256 10.14 -18.11 -14.57
N ASN A 257 9.57 -17.83 -15.75
CA ASN A 257 8.30 -17.11 -15.89
C ASN A 257 7.15 -17.87 -15.22
N LEU A 258 7.07 -19.20 -15.41
CA LEU A 258 6.08 -20.03 -14.73
C LEU A 258 6.24 -20.02 -13.21
N GLY A 259 7.48 -20.20 -12.73
CA GLY A 259 7.79 -20.15 -11.30
C GLY A 259 7.43 -18.79 -10.69
N TYR A 260 7.75 -17.71 -11.39
CA TYR A 260 7.39 -16.34 -11.00
C TYR A 260 5.86 -16.17 -10.93
N ALA A 261 5.11 -16.61 -11.93
CA ALA A 261 3.65 -16.47 -11.97
C ALA A 261 2.97 -17.21 -10.80
N ILE A 262 3.35 -18.46 -10.54
CA ILE A 262 2.81 -19.26 -9.43
C ILE A 262 3.16 -18.61 -8.09
N LEU A 263 4.41 -18.20 -7.92
CA LEU A 263 4.89 -17.62 -6.68
C LEU A 263 4.29 -16.23 -6.42
N LEU A 264 4.00 -15.45 -7.47
CA LEU A 264 3.31 -14.16 -7.35
C LEU A 264 1.86 -14.35 -6.86
N VAL A 265 1.15 -15.37 -7.35
CA VAL A 265 -0.19 -15.71 -6.84
C VAL A 265 -0.10 -16.11 -5.37
N LEU A 266 0.85 -16.99 -5.01
CA LEU A 266 1.07 -17.42 -3.64
C LEU A 266 1.41 -16.25 -2.70
N GLU A 267 2.34 -15.40 -3.09
CA GLU A 267 2.77 -14.23 -2.31
C GLU A 267 1.60 -13.27 -2.06
N LYS A 268 0.80 -12.97 -3.09
CA LYS A 268 -0.41 -12.13 -2.96
C LYS A 268 -1.41 -12.73 -1.98
N CYS A 269 -1.68 -14.03 -2.09
CA CYS A 269 -2.58 -14.73 -1.18
C CYS A 269 -2.08 -14.68 0.27
N VAL A 270 -0.83 -15.05 0.51
CA VAL A 270 -0.23 -15.05 1.85
C VAL A 270 -0.15 -13.65 2.45
N GLN A 271 0.27 -12.65 1.67
CA GLN A 271 0.34 -11.26 2.13
C GLN A 271 -1.05 -10.70 2.45
N ASN A 272 -2.06 -10.96 1.61
CA ASN A 272 -3.43 -10.52 1.87
C ASN A 272 -3.98 -11.14 3.17
N LEU A 273 -3.77 -12.44 3.37
CA LEU A 273 -4.17 -13.11 4.61
C LEU A 273 -3.45 -12.52 5.82
N PHE A 274 -2.13 -12.36 5.74
CA PHE A 274 -1.32 -11.77 6.81
C PHE A 274 -1.80 -10.37 7.18
N VAL A 275 -2.00 -9.50 6.19
CA VAL A 275 -2.42 -8.12 6.40
C VAL A 275 -3.83 -8.05 6.98
N VAL A 276 -4.79 -8.80 6.43
CA VAL A 276 -6.16 -8.84 6.95
C VAL A 276 -6.17 -9.37 8.37
N GLU A 277 -5.50 -10.48 8.66
CA GLU A 277 -5.43 -11.02 10.03
C GLU A 277 -4.77 -10.02 11.01
N SER A 278 -3.71 -9.34 10.57
CA SER A 278 -3.05 -8.27 11.35
C SER A 278 -3.99 -7.10 11.66
N LEU A 279 -4.80 -6.68 10.67
CA LEU A 279 -5.77 -5.59 10.83
C LEU A 279 -6.89 -5.95 11.80
N TYR A 280 -7.34 -7.21 11.80
CA TYR A 280 -8.43 -7.67 12.64
C TYR A 280 -8.03 -8.14 14.04
N ARG A 281 -6.73 -8.24 14.38
CA ARG A 281 -6.31 -8.56 15.76
C ARG A 281 -6.38 -7.34 16.69
N ARG A 282 -6.77 -7.50 17.96
CA ARG A 282 -6.89 -6.37 18.90
C ARG A 282 -5.51 -5.81 19.30
N ARG A 283 -5.41 -4.47 19.46
CA ARG A 283 -4.23 -3.83 20.08
C ARG A 283 -4.20 -4.23 21.56
N ARG A 284 -3.12 -4.84 22.04
CA ARG A 284 -2.91 -5.05 23.48
C ARG A 284 -2.63 -3.68 24.08
N GLU A 285 -3.60 -3.11 24.79
CA GLU A 285 -3.29 -2.05 25.74
C GLU A 285 -2.46 -2.67 26.88
N PRO A 286 -1.39 -2.01 27.36
CA PRO A 286 -0.75 -2.44 28.59
C PRO A 286 -1.84 -2.43 29.67
N GLU A 287 -2.01 -3.52 30.40
CA GLU A 287 -3.00 -3.64 31.47
C GLU A 287 -2.97 -2.37 32.33
N GLU A 288 -4.00 -1.54 32.22
CA GLU A 288 -4.36 -0.67 33.32
C GLU A 288 -4.68 -1.60 34.48
N ARG A 289 -3.86 -1.54 35.53
CA ARG A 289 -4.15 -2.21 36.80
C ARG A 289 -5.62 -1.91 37.13
N PRO A 290 -6.43 -2.90 37.55
CA PRO A 290 -7.82 -2.64 37.89
C PRO A 290 -7.85 -1.53 38.93
N ALA A 291 -8.41 -0.37 38.55
CA ALA A 291 -8.77 0.66 39.50
C ALA A 291 -9.75 0.00 40.46
N LEU A 292 -9.28 -0.28 41.67
CA LEU A 292 -10.10 -0.70 42.79
C LEU A 292 -11.21 0.35 42.92
N CYS A 293 -12.43 0.00 42.50
CA CYS A 293 -13.59 0.83 42.76
C CYS A 293 -13.83 0.83 44.26
N THR A 294 -13.26 1.81 44.96
CA THR A 294 -13.69 2.15 46.31
C THR A 294 -15.05 2.82 46.16
N THR A 295 -16.11 2.04 46.36
CA THR A 295 -17.48 2.53 46.56
C THR A 295 -17.49 3.52 47.72
N HIS A 296 -17.44 4.81 47.42
CA HIS A 296 -17.83 5.84 48.37
C HIS A 296 -19.36 5.94 48.34
N ASN A 297 -20.00 5.34 49.34
CA ASN A 297 -21.40 5.59 49.65
C ASN A 297 -21.53 7.01 50.22
N SER A 298 -22.07 7.94 49.45
CA SER A 298 -22.56 9.23 49.96
C SER A 298 -24.07 9.33 49.73
N ILE A 299 -24.76 8.90 50.78
CA ILE A 299 -26.03 9.35 51.35
C ILE A 299 -26.76 10.47 50.57
N LEU A 300 -28.02 10.21 50.22
CA LEU A 300 -29.01 11.17 49.71
C LEU A 300 -29.18 12.39 50.64
N SER A 301 -29.39 13.56 50.04
CA SER A 301 -30.23 14.62 50.60
C SER A 301 -30.93 15.40 49.47
N PRO A 302 -32.25 15.67 49.54
CA PRO A 302 -32.99 16.33 48.48
C PRO A 302 -33.32 17.80 48.81
N SER A 303 -33.12 18.72 47.86
CA SER A 303 -33.91 19.96 47.80
C SER A 303 -33.72 20.75 46.49
N GLN A 304 -34.87 20.97 45.83
CA GLN A 304 -35.36 22.18 45.16
C GLN A 304 -34.48 22.99 44.20
N GLY A 305 -35.05 23.27 43.02
CA GLY A 305 -34.75 24.47 42.24
C GLY A 305 -35.09 24.36 40.75
N ASN A 306 -36.24 24.88 40.35
CA ASN A 306 -36.60 25.13 38.95
C ASN A 306 -35.63 26.12 38.29
N GLU A 307 -35.22 25.88 37.04
CA GLU A 307 -35.15 26.94 36.02
C GLU A 307 -34.99 26.36 34.60
N LYS A 308 -35.97 26.68 33.73
CA LYS A 308 -35.85 26.61 32.27
C LYS A 308 -35.17 27.90 31.81
N ILE A 309 -34.15 27.86 30.95
CA ILE A 309 -33.81 28.96 30.03
C ILE A 309 -33.01 28.45 28.82
N PHE A 310 -33.56 28.74 27.64
CA PHE A 310 -32.99 28.94 26.30
C PHE A 310 -31.76 28.15 25.81
N ALA A 311 -31.99 27.33 24.78
CA ALA A 311 -30.98 26.96 23.80
C ALA A 311 -30.68 28.18 22.89
N VAL A 312 -29.58 28.87 23.17
CA VAL A 312 -29.00 29.88 22.29
C VAL A 312 -28.21 29.14 21.20
N TYR A 313 -28.59 29.42 19.95
CA TYR A 313 -27.84 29.09 18.75
C TYR A 313 -26.57 29.95 18.77
N ASP A 314 -25.38 29.36 18.69
CA ASP A 314 -24.19 30.12 18.35
C ASP A 314 -23.21 29.33 17.49
N GLY A 315 -22.54 30.10 16.65
CA GLY A 315 -21.91 29.71 15.41
C GLY A 315 -20.60 28.95 15.54
N ILE A 316 -20.02 28.73 14.37
CA ILE A 316 -18.74 28.09 14.09
C ILE A 316 -17.63 28.68 14.99
N ILE A 317 -17.11 27.88 15.94
CA ILE A 317 -15.92 28.24 16.73
C ILE A 317 -14.69 27.62 16.07
N ASN A 318 -13.85 28.45 15.46
CA ASN A 318 -12.49 28.12 15.02
C ASN A 318 -11.56 28.10 16.24
N LEU A 319 -11.32 26.93 16.83
CA LEU A 319 -10.34 26.77 17.91
C LEU A 319 -8.93 26.54 17.32
N GLY A 320 -8.35 27.62 16.80
CA GLY A 320 -7.05 27.62 16.15
C GLY A 320 -6.17 28.78 16.58
N TYR A 321 -6.23 29.20 17.86
CA TYR A 321 -5.19 30.02 18.49
C TYR A 321 -5.45 30.10 20.00
N GLU A 322 -4.64 29.42 20.81
CA GLU A 322 -4.51 29.82 22.22
C GLU A 322 -3.07 29.54 22.69
N SER A 323 -2.39 30.62 23.07
CA SER A 323 -1.03 30.65 23.62
C SER A 323 -1.07 30.23 25.10
N PRO A 324 -0.03 29.58 25.65
CA PRO A 324 -0.08 29.01 26.99
C PRO A 324 0.34 30.04 28.03
N ASP A 325 -0.56 30.42 28.92
CA ASP A 325 -0.20 31.03 30.20
C ASP A 325 -1.20 30.60 31.28
N LYS A 326 -0.74 29.74 32.19
CA LYS A 326 -1.03 29.85 33.63
C LYS A 326 -0.19 28.88 34.46
N HIS A 327 0.56 29.51 35.34
CA HIS A 327 1.36 29.02 36.45
C HIS A 327 0.52 28.14 37.41
N CYS A 328 1.01 26.96 37.80
CA CYS A 328 0.53 26.25 38.98
C CYS A 328 1.65 26.22 40.02
N GLU A 329 1.38 26.85 41.15
CA GLU A 329 2.24 26.91 42.33
C GLU A 329 2.36 25.52 42.98
N ASN A 330 3.57 25.20 43.43
CA ASN A 330 3.90 24.01 44.22
C ASN A 330 3.72 24.31 45.72
N GLU A 331 2.78 23.65 46.38
CA GLU A 331 2.84 23.48 47.83
C GLU A 331 3.41 22.10 48.17
N LYS A 332 4.59 22.11 48.78
CA LYS A 332 5.20 20.95 49.44
C LYS A 332 4.59 20.81 50.82
N GLN A 333 4.00 19.65 51.12
CA GLN A 333 3.88 19.18 52.50
C GLN A 333 4.44 17.77 52.66
N THR A 334 5.44 17.73 53.52
CA THR A 334 6.19 16.59 54.02
C THR A 334 5.39 15.87 55.10
N TYR A 335 5.27 14.53 55.02
CA TYR A 335 5.20 13.67 56.20
C TYR A 335 5.83 12.32 55.89
N GLY A 336 6.82 11.94 56.70
CA GLY A 336 7.48 10.64 56.67
C GLY A 336 6.79 9.61 57.59
N GLY A 337 7.07 8.34 57.36
CA GLY A 337 6.64 7.23 58.22
C GLY A 337 7.17 5.90 57.69
N ASN A 338 7.78 5.13 58.58
CA ASN A 338 8.76 4.08 58.33
C ASN A 338 8.15 2.65 58.38
N ASN A 339 8.91 1.68 57.83
CA ASN A 339 8.93 0.23 58.12
C ASN A 339 7.77 -0.71 57.68
N GLY A 340 8.16 -1.80 57.03
CA GLY A 340 7.37 -3.02 56.91
C GLY A 340 7.95 -4.05 55.94
N ASN A 341 8.97 -4.80 56.37
CA ASN A 341 9.46 -6.00 55.68
C ASN A 341 8.35 -7.04 55.51
N VAL A 342 8.02 -7.40 54.27
CA VAL A 342 7.39 -8.70 53.97
C VAL A 342 8.07 -9.29 52.72
N SER A 343 8.94 -10.24 52.98
CA SER A 343 9.53 -11.15 51.99
C SER A 343 8.48 -12.18 51.55
N HIS A 344 7.86 -11.95 50.39
CA HIS A 344 7.08 -12.98 49.71
C HIS A 344 7.94 -13.72 48.66
N SER A 345 8.35 -14.92 49.08
CA SER A 345 8.40 -16.18 48.32
C SER A 345 8.67 -16.12 46.81
N LEU A 346 9.83 -16.69 46.47
CA LEU A 346 10.32 -17.17 45.18
C LEU A 346 9.22 -17.84 44.32
N GLY A 347 8.58 -17.05 43.45
CA GLY A 347 7.72 -17.54 42.37
C GLY A 347 8.55 -17.67 41.10
N HIS A 348 8.69 -18.91 40.62
CA HIS A 348 9.36 -19.30 39.39
C HIS A 348 8.89 -18.42 38.21
N ARG A 349 9.68 -17.43 37.80
CA ARG A 349 9.38 -16.52 36.69
C ARG A 349 10.15 -16.99 35.44
N MET A 350 9.45 -17.61 34.50
CA MET A 350 9.63 -17.45 33.03
C MET A 350 8.66 -18.38 32.25
N PRO A 351 8.25 -18.03 31.01
CA PRO A 351 9.11 -17.39 30.01
C PRO A 351 8.65 -16.02 29.50
N GLU A 352 9.66 -15.17 29.25
CA GLU A 352 9.60 -13.91 28.51
C GLU A 352 9.33 -14.13 26.99
N THR A 353 8.31 -14.91 26.64
CA THR A 353 7.92 -15.19 25.24
C THR A 353 7.17 -14.07 24.51
N PRO A 354 6.26 -13.27 25.14
CA PRO A 354 5.39 -12.36 24.38
C PRO A 354 6.15 -11.18 23.76
N ASN A 355 7.33 -10.84 24.27
CA ASN A 355 8.13 -9.74 23.73
C ASN A 355 8.88 -10.17 22.44
N ARG A 356 9.34 -11.43 22.36
CA ARG A 356 10.09 -11.94 21.20
C ARG A 356 9.20 -12.14 19.98
N GLN A 357 7.98 -12.66 20.15
CA GLN A 357 7.02 -12.84 19.04
C GLN A 357 6.62 -11.50 18.41
N LYS A 358 6.33 -10.48 19.22
CA LYS A 358 6.10 -9.10 18.75
C LYS A 358 7.30 -8.54 17.99
N GLN A 359 8.50 -8.77 18.51
CA GLN A 359 9.73 -8.34 17.88
C GLN A 359 9.93 -9.00 16.50
N VAL A 360 9.65 -10.30 16.36
CA VAL A 360 9.67 -11.00 15.08
C VAL A 360 8.63 -10.42 14.11
N LEU A 361 7.42 -10.20 14.59
CA LEU A 361 6.32 -9.68 13.79
C LEU A 361 6.59 -8.24 13.28
N LYS A 362 7.23 -7.39 14.11
CA LYS A 362 7.73 -6.07 13.68
C LYS A 362 8.78 -6.15 12.58
N ASN A 363 9.72 -7.09 12.70
CA ASN A 363 10.72 -7.32 11.67
C ASN A 363 10.07 -7.79 10.35
N ILE A 364 9.11 -8.71 10.42
CA ILE A 364 8.35 -9.18 9.26
C ILE A 364 7.61 -8.01 8.61
N ALA A 365 6.91 -7.19 9.40
CA ALA A 365 6.17 -6.04 8.87
C ALA A 365 7.08 -5.03 8.14
N ILE A 366 8.23 -4.67 8.73
CA ILE A 366 9.20 -3.77 8.08
C ILE A 366 9.82 -4.42 6.83
N PHE A 367 10.19 -5.70 6.90
CA PHE A 367 10.75 -6.41 5.76
C PHE A 367 9.76 -6.42 4.57
N LEU A 368 8.50 -6.79 4.82
CA LEU A 368 7.44 -6.76 3.80
C LEU A 368 7.17 -5.35 3.29
N PHE A 369 7.18 -4.33 4.16
CA PHE A 369 7.05 -2.93 3.77
C PHE A 369 8.13 -2.54 2.75
N MET A 370 9.40 -2.81 3.05
CA MET A 370 10.52 -2.46 2.17
C MET A 370 10.50 -3.28 0.87
N CYS A 371 10.12 -4.56 0.92
CA CYS A 371 9.98 -5.39 -0.29
C CYS A 371 8.84 -4.91 -1.20
N ASN A 372 7.71 -4.46 -0.64
CA ASN A 372 6.63 -3.90 -1.45
C ASN A 372 7.05 -2.58 -2.12
N ILE A 373 7.84 -1.73 -1.46
CA ILE A 373 8.45 -0.54 -2.08
C ILE A 373 9.39 -0.97 -3.23
N SER A 374 10.25 -1.95 -2.97
CA SER A 374 11.21 -2.46 -3.96
C SER A 374 10.52 -2.98 -5.23
N LEU A 375 9.43 -3.75 -5.06
CA LEU A 375 8.62 -4.28 -6.16
C LEU A 375 7.71 -3.24 -6.81
N TRP A 376 7.43 -2.11 -6.15
CA TRP A 376 6.71 -0.99 -6.75
C TRP A 376 7.63 -0.17 -7.68
N ILE A 377 8.86 0.09 -7.25
CA ILE A 377 9.84 0.89 -8.00
C ILE A 377 10.14 0.27 -9.38
N LEU A 378 10.33 -1.04 -9.48
CA LEU A 378 10.68 -1.71 -10.74
C LEU A 378 9.74 -1.34 -11.91
N PRO A 379 8.44 -1.68 -11.88
CA PRO A 379 7.51 -1.35 -12.97
C PRO A 379 7.17 0.15 -13.08
N ALA A 380 7.27 0.91 -11.98
CA ALA A 380 7.06 2.36 -11.98
C ALA A 380 8.13 3.08 -12.83
N PHE A 381 9.39 2.64 -12.74
CA PHE A 381 10.51 3.20 -13.50
C PHE A 381 10.78 2.47 -14.82
N GLY A 382 9.79 1.74 -15.36
CA GLY A 382 9.86 1.20 -16.72
C GLY A 382 10.45 -0.21 -16.86
N CYS A 383 10.79 -0.91 -15.77
CA CYS A 383 11.14 -2.32 -15.86
C CYS A 383 9.88 -3.18 -16.02
N ARG A 384 9.53 -3.51 -17.27
CA ARG A 384 8.30 -4.22 -17.65
C ARG A 384 8.57 -5.40 -18.59
N PRO A 385 9.29 -6.43 -18.12
CA PRO A 385 9.69 -7.58 -18.95
C PRO A 385 8.52 -8.35 -19.54
N GLN A 386 7.30 -8.17 -19.03
CA GLN A 386 6.10 -8.78 -19.59
C GLN A 386 5.79 -8.29 -21.02
N PHE A 387 6.21 -7.08 -21.38
CA PHE A 387 6.12 -6.61 -22.78
C PHE A 387 7.26 -7.15 -23.65
N ASP A 388 8.42 -7.45 -23.06
CA ASP A 388 9.66 -7.73 -23.80
C ASP A 388 10.00 -9.22 -23.91
N ASN A 389 9.34 -10.10 -23.13
CA ASN A 389 9.64 -11.53 -23.08
C ASN A 389 9.09 -12.33 -24.29
N GLY A 390 8.14 -11.77 -25.05
CA GLY A 390 7.53 -12.36 -26.24
C GLY A 390 6.72 -13.66 -26.05
N LEU A 391 6.68 -14.26 -24.85
CA LEU A 391 6.07 -15.58 -24.65
C LEU A 391 4.54 -15.52 -24.67
N GLU A 392 3.97 -14.63 -23.88
CA GLU A 392 2.53 -14.38 -23.85
C GLU A 392 2.07 -13.70 -25.14
N GLU A 393 2.90 -12.85 -25.73
CA GLU A 393 2.65 -12.24 -27.04
C GLU A 393 2.49 -13.31 -28.14
N ALA A 394 3.37 -14.32 -28.18
CA ALA A 394 3.28 -15.40 -29.15
C ALA A 394 2.00 -16.25 -28.99
N SER A 395 1.41 -16.27 -27.79
CA SER A 395 0.22 -17.07 -27.48
C SER A 395 -1.09 -16.31 -27.71
N PHE A 396 -1.15 -15.03 -27.31
CA PHE A 396 -2.38 -14.23 -27.34
C PHE A 396 -2.40 -13.16 -28.45
N GLY A 397 -1.25 -12.90 -29.08
CA GLY A 397 -1.05 -11.79 -29.99
C GLY A 397 -0.82 -10.46 -29.27
N PHE A 398 0.00 -9.60 -29.88
CA PHE A 398 0.38 -8.31 -29.31
C PHE A 398 -0.79 -7.41 -28.88
N PRO A 399 -1.88 -7.20 -29.66
CA PRO A 399 -2.95 -6.28 -29.27
C PRO A 399 -3.68 -6.70 -27.99
N ILE A 400 -3.98 -8.00 -27.85
CA ILE A 400 -4.70 -8.54 -26.69
C ILE A 400 -3.78 -8.50 -25.47
N TRP A 401 -2.54 -8.95 -25.62
CA TRP A 401 -1.58 -8.98 -24.52
C TRP A 401 -1.25 -7.58 -24.00
N SER A 402 -1.01 -6.62 -24.90
CA SER A 402 -0.78 -5.22 -24.53
C SER A 402 -1.95 -4.63 -23.75
N THR A 403 -3.19 -4.92 -24.15
CA THR A 403 -4.40 -4.47 -23.43
C THR A 403 -4.46 -5.06 -22.01
N VAL A 404 -4.18 -6.37 -21.87
CA VAL A 404 -4.14 -7.04 -20.56
C VAL A 404 -3.09 -6.41 -19.65
N LEU A 405 -1.88 -6.15 -20.15
CA LEU A 405 -0.81 -5.54 -19.37
C LEU A 405 -1.11 -4.10 -18.96
N ASN A 406 -1.66 -3.29 -19.87
CA ASN A 406 -2.03 -1.90 -19.58
C ASN A 406 -3.17 -1.80 -18.56
N PHE A 407 -4.04 -2.82 -18.46
CA PHE A 407 -5.02 -2.93 -17.38
C PHE A 407 -4.38 -3.41 -16.05
N ALA A 408 -3.56 -4.46 -16.12
CA ALA A 408 -3.07 -5.18 -14.94
C ALA A 408 -1.92 -4.48 -14.20
N LEU A 409 -1.00 -3.83 -14.93
CA LEU A 409 0.17 -3.18 -14.33
C LEU A 409 -0.20 -2.02 -13.39
N PRO A 410 -1.11 -1.08 -13.78
CA PRO A 410 -1.56 -0.03 -12.86
C PRO A 410 -2.25 -0.58 -11.61
N MET A 411 -3.05 -1.65 -11.75
CA MET A 411 -3.69 -2.33 -10.62
C MET A 411 -2.66 -2.96 -9.67
N SER A 412 -1.62 -3.59 -10.23
CA SER A 412 -0.51 -4.16 -9.46
C SER A 412 0.31 -3.07 -8.74
N LEU A 413 0.54 -1.92 -9.37
CA LEU A 413 1.22 -0.77 -8.77
C LEU A 413 0.41 -0.19 -7.61
N PHE A 414 -0.91 0.00 -7.82
CA PHE A 414 -1.83 0.40 -6.78
C PHE A 414 -1.85 -0.59 -5.60
N TYR A 415 -1.87 -1.90 -5.87
CA TYR A 415 -1.78 -2.93 -4.83
C TYR A 415 -0.54 -2.74 -3.95
N ARG A 416 0.64 -2.55 -4.56
CA ARG A 416 1.90 -2.41 -3.83
C ARG A 416 1.88 -1.15 -2.98
N MET A 417 1.43 -0.02 -3.52
CA MET A 417 1.30 1.24 -2.77
C MET A 417 0.33 1.13 -1.59
N HIS A 418 -0.85 0.53 -1.80
CA HIS A 418 -1.82 0.33 -0.74
C HIS A 418 -1.29 -0.63 0.33
N SER A 419 -0.64 -1.72 -0.08
CA SER A 419 0.00 -2.67 0.84
C SER A 419 1.07 -2.01 1.72
N VAL A 420 1.88 -1.11 1.17
CA VAL A 420 2.87 -0.33 1.94
C VAL A 420 2.20 0.50 3.04
N ALA A 421 1.12 1.21 2.71
CA ALA A 421 0.37 2.00 3.69
C ALA A 421 -0.21 1.14 4.81
N VAL A 422 -0.86 0.03 4.45
CA VAL A 422 -1.48 -0.87 5.43
C VAL A 422 -0.44 -1.59 6.29
N LEU A 423 0.69 -2.05 5.71
CA LEU A 423 1.79 -2.66 6.45
C LEU A 423 2.44 -1.68 7.44
N PHE A 424 2.50 -0.40 7.09
CA PHE A 424 2.96 0.63 8.03
C PHE A 424 2.00 0.81 9.22
N GLU A 425 0.68 0.76 8.99
CA GLU A 425 -0.30 0.75 10.08
C GLU A 425 -0.17 -0.49 10.96
N VAL A 426 0.02 -1.67 10.34
CA VAL A 426 0.27 -2.93 11.05
C VAL A 426 1.53 -2.83 11.92
N PHE A 427 2.64 -2.32 11.36
CA PHE A 427 3.89 -2.12 12.10
C PHE A 427 3.71 -1.22 13.33
N ARG A 428 2.94 -0.13 13.19
CA ARG A 428 2.64 0.79 14.31
C ARG A 428 1.73 0.18 15.37
N LYS A 429 0.91 -0.80 14.99
CA LYS A 429 -0.08 -1.45 15.85
C LYS A 429 0.52 -2.57 16.71
N ILE A 430 1.49 -3.30 16.16
CA ILE A 430 2.28 -4.32 16.88
C ILE A 430 3.16 -3.64 17.94
#